data_AF-A0A6I4UFH9-F1
#
_entry.id   AF-A0A6I4UFH9-F1
#
_cell.length_a   1.000
_cell.length_b   1.000
_cell.length_c   1.000
_cell.angle_alpha   90.00
_cell.angle_beta   90.00
_cell.angle_gamma   90.00
#
_symmetry.space_group_name_H-M   'P 1'
#
loop_
_entity.id
_entity.type
_entity.pdbx_description
1 polymer ?
#
loop_
_entity_poly.entity_id
_entity_poly.type
_entity_poly.pdbx_seq_one_letter_code
_entity_poly.pdbx_strand_id
1 'polypeptide(L)'
;MTVPLSENPFALAKRAAVGDLEAQRQLAGEAVSRLASQDLCGFYEGLAYARLAAAQGDRSDTGLVIQLLALAADLLDPAASDARADLGGQVLAYAQATAGHAKGAAGERFHALYEGAMDTADAETMAAASYYVDLLRQSEKQGAQ
;
A
#
# COMPACT_ATOMS: atom_id res chain seq x y z
N MET A 1 -18.85 -11.94 -7.18
CA MET A 1 -18.98 -13.15 -6.34
C MET A 1 -18.25 -12.87 -5.04
N THR A 2 -18.97 -12.82 -3.91
CA THR A 2 -18.35 -12.71 -2.59
C THR A 2 -17.85 -14.09 -2.19
N VAL A 3 -16.53 -14.28 -2.10
CA VAL A 3 -15.97 -15.48 -1.47
C VAL A 3 -16.41 -15.43 -0.01
N PRO A 4 -17.14 -16.43 0.50
CA PRO A 4 -17.50 -16.44 1.91
C PRO A 4 -16.21 -16.57 2.72
N LEU A 5 -16.05 -15.70 3.72
CA LEU A 5 -15.07 -15.92 4.78
C LEU A 5 -15.37 -17.28 5.39
N SER A 6 -14.61 -18.31 5.00
CA SER A 6 -14.76 -19.68 5.51
C SER A 6 -14.39 -19.78 6.99
N GLU A 7 -13.75 -18.73 7.51
CA GLU A 7 -13.25 -18.58 8.87
C GLU A 7 -13.95 -17.40 9.55
N ASN A 8 -14.16 -17.50 10.87
CA ASN A 8 -14.70 -16.41 11.68
C ASN A 8 -13.82 -15.15 11.50
N PRO A 9 -14.39 -13.98 11.12
CA PRO A 9 -13.61 -12.76 10.84
C PRO A 9 -12.78 -12.30 12.03
N PHE A 10 -13.24 -12.52 13.27
CA PHE A 10 -12.48 -12.18 14.48
C PHE A 10 -11.28 -13.11 14.70
N ALA A 11 -11.40 -14.39 14.30
CA ALA A 11 -10.28 -15.33 14.37
C ALA A 11 -9.21 -14.97 13.33
N LEU A 12 -9.64 -14.64 12.11
CA LEU A 12 -8.76 -14.20 11.04
C LEU A 12 -8.04 -12.88 11.39
N ALA A 13 -8.77 -11.89 11.90
CA ALA A 13 -8.19 -10.62 12.36
C ALA A 13 -7.19 -10.82 13.51
N LYS A 14 -7.49 -11.71 14.46
CA LYS A 14 -6.57 -12.06 15.55
C LYS A 14 -5.28 -12.67 15.02
N ARG A 15 -5.36 -13.61 14.07
CA ARG A 15 -4.18 -14.22 13.43
C ARG A 15 -3.34 -13.18 12.71
N ALA A 16 -3.98 -12.34 11.90
CA ALA A 16 -3.30 -11.27 11.17
C ALA A 16 -2.59 -10.28 12.12
N ALA A 17 -3.24 -9.93 13.24
CA ALA A 17 -2.68 -9.03 14.25
C ALA A 17 -1.44 -9.59 14.98
N VAL A 18 -1.27 -10.91 15.05
CA VAL A 18 -0.10 -11.55 15.67
C VAL A 18 0.99 -11.93 14.64
N GLY A 19 0.88 -11.46 13.40
CA GLY A 19 1.91 -11.61 12.37
C GLY A 19 1.69 -12.76 11.37
N ASP A 20 0.51 -13.39 11.35
CA ASP A 20 0.20 -14.40 10.32
C ASP A 20 0.07 -13.74 8.94
N LEU A 21 1.11 -13.91 8.10
CA LEU A 21 1.20 -13.30 6.78
C LEU A 21 0.03 -13.69 5.85
N GLU A 22 -0.41 -14.94 5.88
CA GLU A 22 -1.49 -15.38 5.01
C GLU A 22 -2.83 -14.78 5.44
N ALA A 23 -3.06 -14.67 6.76
CA ALA A 23 -4.21 -13.96 7.29
C ALA A 23 -4.19 -12.46 6.92
N GLN A 24 -3.02 -11.82 6.97
CA GLN A 24 -2.85 -10.42 6.54
C GLN A 24 -3.16 -10.25 5.05
N ARG A 25 -2.65 -11.15 4.20
CA ARG A 25 -2.93 -11.16 2.75
C ARG A 25 -4.41 -11.33 2.45
N GLN A 26 -5.07 -12.25 3.15
CA GLN A 26 -6.49 -12.50 2.97
C GLN A 26 -7.32 -11.25 3.31
N LEU A 27 -7.06 -10.62 4.45
CA LEU A 27 -7.76 -9.39 4.86
C LEU A 27 -7.42 -8.20 3.95
N ALA A 28 -6.16 -8.08 3.52
CA ALA A 28 -5.74 -7.06 2.56
C ALA A 28 -6.46 -7.20 1.21
N GLY A 29 -6.60 -8.44 0.72
CA GLY A 29 -7.29 -8.74 -0.54
C GLY A 29 -8.79 -8.38 -0.53
N GLU A 30 -9.42 -8.29 0.64
CA GLU A 30 -10.82 -7.88 0.76
C GLU A 30 -11.04 -6.37 0.61
N ALA A 31 -10.00 -5.54 0.76
CA ALA A 31 -10.12 -4.08 0.81
C ALA A 31 -10.93 -3.51 -0.35
N VAL A 32 -10.66 -3.95 -1.59
CA VAL A 32 -11.38 -3.48 -2.79
C VAL A 32 -12.85 -3.91 -2.78
N SER A 33 -13.15 -5.10 -2.25
CA SER A 33 -14.54 -5.58 -2.12
C SER A 33 -15.31 -4.81 -1.05
N ARG A 34 -14.64 -4.38 0.03
CA ARG A 34 -15.20 -3.49 1.05
C ARG A 34 -15.54 -2.13 0.45
N LEU A 35 -14.63 -1.60 -0.36
CA LEU A 35 -14.87 -0.35 -1.09
C LEU A 35 -16.08 -0.45 -2.03
N ALA A 36 -16.19 -1.54 -2.79
CA ALA A 36 -17.34 -1.79 -3.68
C ALA A 36 -18.68 -1.87 -2.92
N SER A 37 -18.64 -2.20 -1.62
CA SER A 37 -19.80 -2.24 -0.73
C SER A 37 -20.00 -0.96 0.09
N GLN A 38 -19.26 0.12 -0.24
CA GLN A 38 -19.23 1.39 0.49
C GLN A 38 -18.78 1.30 1.95
N ASP A 39 -18.09 0.21 2.32
CA ASP A 39 -17.49 0.03 3.64
C ASP A 39 -16.08 0.64 3.66
N LEU A 40 -16.02 1.95 3.89
CA LEU A 40 -14.76 2.68 3.96
C LEU A 40 -13.90 2.24 5.16
N CYS A 41 -14.51 1.88 6.28
CA CYS A 41 -13.77 1.40 7.45
C CYS A 41 -13.04 0.09 7.10
N GLY A 42 -13.76 -0.87 6.53
CA GLY A 42 -13.18 -2.13 6.09
C GLY A 42 -12.12 -1.97 5.00
N PHE A 43 -12.26 -0.98 4.11
CA PHE A 43 -11.21 -0.64 3.14
C PHE A 43 -9.93 -0.16 3.83
N TYR A 44 -10.02 0.79 4.76
CA TYR A 44 -8.83 1.30 5.48
C TYR A 44 -8.21 0.26 6.41
N GLU A 45 -9.00 -0.61 7.03
CA GLU A 45 -8.51 -1.78 7.77
C GLU A 45 -7.74 -2.73 6.84
N GLY A 46 -8.29 -3.03 5.66
CA GLY A 46 -7.61 -3.83 4.65
C GLY A 46 -6.29 -3.22 4.18
N LEU A 47 -6.22 -1.90 4.01
CA LEU A 47 -4.97 -1.18 3.73
C LEU A 47 -3.94 -1.32 4.87
N ALA A 48 -4.39 -1.28 6.13
CA ALA A 48 -3.50 -1.51 7.26
C ALA A 48 -2.91 -2.93 7.23
N TYR A 49 -3.72 -3.95 6.93
CA TYR A 49 -3.23 -5.32 6.76
C TYR A 49 -2.33 -5.49 5.54
N ALA A 50 -2.59 -4.77 4.44
CA ALA A 50 -1.71 -4.77 3.28
C ALA A 50 -0.30 -4.26 3.63
N ARG A 51 -0.21 -3.19 4.44
CA ARG A 51 1.08 -2.67 4.92
C ARG A 51 1.81 -3.69 5.81
N LEU A 52 1.09 -4.39 6.68
CA LEU A 52 1.67 -5.46 7.52
C LEU A 52 2.16 -6.64 6.68
N ALA A 53 1.40 -7.05 5.65
CA ALA A 53 1.82 -8.07 4.71
C ALA A 53 3.06 -7.64 3.94
N ALA A 54 3.09 -6.41 3.40
CA ALA A 54 4.23 -5.88 2.66
C ALA A 54 5.51 -5.75 3.50
N ALA A 55 5.39 -5.54 4.82
CA ALA A 55 6.54 -5.48 5.72
C ALA A 55 7.24 -6.83 5.91
N GLN A 56 6.56 -7.95 5.65
CA GLN A 56 7.08 -9.31 5.89
C GLN A 56 7.15 -10.17 4.64
N GLY A 57 6.31 -9.85 3.64
CA GLY A 57 6.06 -10.65 2.45
C GLY A 57 6.97 -10.29 1.29
N ASP A 58 6.41 -10.41 0.08
CA ASP A 58 7.14 -10.19 -1.15
C ASP A 58 6.66 -8.93 -1.90
N ARG A 59 7.24 -8.68 -3.07
CA ARG A 59 6.95 -7.46 -3.84
C ARG A 59 5.50 -7.36 -4.33
N SER A 60 4.78 -8.48 -4.41
CA SER A 60 3.36 -8.46 -4.75
C SER A 60 2.52 -7.83 -3.64
N ASP A 61 2.90 -8.04 -2.38
CA ASP A 61 2.27 -7.40 -1.21
C ASP A 61 2.49 -5.88 -1.24
N THR A 62 3.71 -5.44 -1.59
CA THR A 62 4.00 -4.01 -1.80
C THR A 62 3.18 -3.42 -2.94
N GLY A 63 3.01 -4.16 -4.04
CA GLY A 63 2.15 -3.75 -5.16
C GLY A 63 0.70 -3.51 -4.73
N LEU A 64 0.17 -4.35 -3.84
CA LEU A 64 -1.17 -4.17 -3.27
C LEU A 64 -1.25 -2.90 -2.41
N VAL A 65 -0.23 -2.60 -1.60
CA VAL A 65 -0.18 -1.33 -0.83
C VAL A 65 -0.23 -0.12 -1.75
N ILE A 66 0.58 -0.10 -2.81
CA ILE A 66 0.58 0.98 -3.81
C ILE A 66 -0.81 1.18 -4.40
N GLN A 67 -1.47 0.08 -4.80
CA GLN A 67 -2.81 0.13 -5.38
C GLN A 67 -3.86 0.67 -4.39
N LEU A 68 -3.85 0.19 -3.15
CA LEU A 68 -4.81 0.62 -2.14
C LEU A 68 -4.58 2.06 -1.69
N LEU A 69 -3.33 2.54 -1.64
CA LEU A 69 -3.03 3.95 -1.37
C LEU A 69 -3.53 4.87 -2.49
N ALA A 70 -3.31 4.49 -3.75
CA ALA A 70 -3.82 5.24 -4.89
C ALA A 70 -5.36 5.35 -4.86
N LEU A 71 -6.04 4.22 -4.58
CA LEU A 71 -7.49 4.22 -4.39
C LEU A 71 -7.91 5.09 -3.21
N ALA A 72 -7.19 5.04 -2.09
CA ALA A 72 -7.49 5.87 -0.93
C ALA A 72 -7.40 7.37 -1.26
N ALA A 73 -6.39 7.78 -2.04
CA ALA A 73 -6.25 9.16 -2.50
C ALA A 73 -7.42 9.58 -3.40
N ASP A 74 -7.90 8.67 -4.27
CA ASP A 74 -9.06 8.92 -5.14
C ASP A 74 -10.38 9.04 -4.39
N LEU A 75 -10.48 8.48 -3.18
CA LEU A 75 -11.67 8.60 -2.32
C LEU A 75 -11.74 9.91 -1.55
N LEU A 76 -10.63 10.64 -1.46
CA LEU A 76 -10.61 11.95 -0.79
C LEU A 76 -11.26 13.02 -1.65
N ASP A 77 -11.92 13.97 -0.98
CA ASP A 77 -12.38 15.22 -1.60
C ASP A 77 -11.21 15.87 -2.37
N PRO A 78 -11.38 16.27 -3.64
CA PRO A 78 -10.36 16.99 -4.38
C PRO A 78 -9.80 18.23 -3.67
N ALA A 79 -10.59 18.86 -2.80
CA ALA A 79 -10.17 20.00 -1.98
C ALA A 79 -9.27 19.62 -0.79
N ALA A 80 -9.18 18.33 -0.44
CA ALA A 80 -8.28 17.83 0.61
C ALA A 80 -6.85 17.64 0.07
N SER A 81 -6.24 18.71 -0.46
CA SER A 81 -4.93 18.70 -1.11
C SER A 81 -3.86 18.02 -0.26
N ASP A 82 -3.76 18.39 1.02
CA ASP A 82 -2.70 17.92 1.92
C ASP A 82 -2.79 16.40 2.14
N ALA A 83 -4.01 15.88 2.35
CA ALA A 83 -4.23 14.45 2.56
C ALA A 83 -4.02 13.64 1.27
N ARG A 84 -4.34 14.21 0.11
CA ARG A 84 -4.06 13.60 -1.20
C ARG A 84 -2.55 13.57 -1.48
N ALA A 85 -1.85 14.65 -1.18
CA ALA A 85 -0.40 14.76 -1.30
C ALA A 85 0.32 13.77 -0.38
N ASP A 86 -0.16 13.61 0.86
CA ASP A 86 0.37 12.62 1.81
C ASP A 86 0.26 11.18 1.27
N LEU A 87 -0.94 10.77 0.83
CA LEU A 87 -1.16 9.45 0.25
C LEU A 87 -0.36 9.25 -1.06
N GLY A 88 -0.30 10.27 -1.91
CA GLY A 88 0.52 10.27 -3.12
C GLY A 88 2.01 10.11 -2.81
N GLY A 89 2.50 10.79 -1.77
CA GLY A 89 3.88 10.66 -1.31
C GLY A 89 4.20 9.24 -0.85
N GLN A 90 3.27 8.60 -0.12
CA GLN A 90 3.41 7.20 0.26
C GLN A 90 3.46 6.27 -0.96
N VAL A 91 2.61 6.49 -1.98
CA VAL A 91 2.64 5.75 -3.24
C VAL A 91 4.01 5.84 -3.89
N LEU A 92 4.56 7.05 -4.04
CA LEU A 92 5.88 7.25 -4.64
C LEU A 92 7.00 6.58 -3.83
N ALA A 93 6.94 6.65 -2.51
CA ALA A 93 7.94 6.03 -1.64
C ALA A 93 7.97 4.50 -1.79
N TYR A 94 6.80 3.84 -1.77
CA TYR A 94 6.72 2.39 -2.01
C TYR A 94 7.11 2.01 -3.45
N ALA A 95 6.73 2.84 -4.43
CA ALA A 95 7.10 2.62 -5.82
C ALA A 95 8.62 2.73 -6.02
N GLN A 96 9.28 3.72 -5.40
CA GLN A 96 10.73 3.86 -5.42
C GLN A 96 11.44 2.65 -4.83
N ALA A 97 11.00 2.18 -3.66
CA ALA A 97 11.55 1.00 -3.00
C ALA A 97 11.41 -0.26 -3.89
N THR A 98 10.32 -0.36 -4.65
CA THR A 98 10.07 -1.48 -5.56
C THR A 98 10.86 -1.38 -6.86
N ALA A 99 10.97 -0.18 -7.43
CA ALA A 99 11.59 0.08 -8.73
C ALA A 99 13.07 -0.30 -8.75
N GLY A 100 13.81 -0.03 -7.66
CA GLY A 100 15.24 -0.37 -7.56
C GLY A 100 15.55 -1.86 -7.65
N HIS A 101 14.55 -2.72 -7.51
CA HIS A 101 14.71 -4.18 -7.54
C HIS A 101 13.97 -4.87 -8.69
N ALA A 102 13.16 -4.14 -9.45
CA ALA A 102 12.39 -4.69 -10.55
C ALA A 102 13.31 -5.04 -11.73
N LYS A 103 13.11 -6.21 -12.35
CA LYS A 103 13.96 -6.71 -13.45
C LYS A 103 13.14 -7.09 -14.68
N GLY A 104 13.79 -7.03 -15.84
CA GLY A 104 13.19 -7.37 -17.14
C GLY A 104 12.11 -6.38 -17.59
N ALA A 105 11.42 -6.70 -18.68
CA ALA A 105 10.48 -5.80 -19.34
C ALA A 105 9.31 -5.31 -18.45
N ALA A 106 8.90 -6.11 -17.45
CA ALA A 106 7.90 -5.66 -16.49
C ALA A 106 8.46 -4.60 -15.53
N GLY A 107 9.70 -4.77 -15.07
CA GLY A 107 10.39 -3.81 -14.22
C GLY A 107 10.72 -2.50 -14.94
N GLU A 108 11.16 -2.57 -16.20
CA GLU A 108 11.42 -1.39 -17.03
C GLU A 108 10.14 -0.56 -17.23
N ARG A 109 9.01 -1.22 -17.51
CA ARG A 109 7.70 -0.54 -17.61
C ARG A 109 7.27 0.08 -16.29
N PHE A 110 7.45 -0.62 -15.18
CA PHE A 110 7.15 -0.07 -13.86
C PHE A 110 8.02 1.14 -13.54
N HIS A 111 9.31 1.09 -13.85
CA HIS A 111 10.24 2.19 -13.67
C HIS A 111 9.83 3.42 -14.48
N ALA A 112 9.46 3.25 -15.76
CA ALA A 112 8.99 4.35 -16.59
C ALA A 112 7.68 4.97 -16.07
N LEU A 113 6.75 4.17 -15.53
CA LEU A 113 5.54 4.67 -14.89
C LEU A 113 5.87 5.47 -13.62
N TYR A 114 6.80 4.98 -12.82
CA TYR A 114 7.27 5.67 -11.61
C TYR A 114 7.95 7.01 -11.94
N GLU A 115 8.84 7.05 -12.94
CA GLU A 115 9.47 8.31 -13.37
C GLU A 115 8.42 9.31 -13.87
N GLY A 116 7.47 8.89 -14.70
CA GLY A 116 6.39 9.75 -15.16
C GLY A 116 5.50 10.26 -14.01
N ALA A 117 5.28 9.45 -12.97
CA ALA A 117 4.57 9.87 -11.77
C ALA A 117 5.36 10.92 -10.98
N MET A 118 6.69 10.78 -10.87
CA MET A 118 7.54 11.79 -10.22
C MET A 118 7.57 13.11 -10.98
N ASP A 119 7.60 13.07 -12.31
CA ASP A 119 7.62 14.27 -13.15
C ASP A 119 6.34 15.11 -13.06
N THR A 120 5.23 14.47 -12.65
CA THR A 120 3.91 15.10 -12.56
C THR A 120 3.45 15.38 -11.12
N ALA A 121 4.18 14.88 -10.12
CA ALA A 121 3.88 15.11 -8.73
C ALA A 121 4.13 16.58 -8.34
N ASP A 122 3.22 17.14 -7.54
CA ASP A 122 3.42 18.48 -6.98
C ASP A 122 4.46 18.49 -5.85
N ALA A 123 4.86 19.68 -5.43
CA ALA A 123 5.90 19.87 -4.42
C ALA A 123 5.55 19.24 -3.06
N GLU A 124 4.26 19.23 -2.69
CA GLU A 124 3.79 18.67 -1.43
C GLU A 124 3.87 17.14 -1.45
N THR A 125 3.44 16.52 -2.56
CA THR A 125 3.55 15.09 -2.81
C THR A 125 5.00 14.65 -2.80
N MET A 126 5.89 15.42 -3.43
CA MET A 126 7.33 15.14 -3.43
C MET A 126 7.97 15.28 -2.05
N ALA A 127 7.55 16.27 -1.25
CA ALA A 127 8.00 16.42 0.12
C ALA A 127 7.55 15.25 1.01
N ALA A 128 6.29 14.83 0.88
CA ALA A 128 5.76 13.64 1.56
C ALA A 128 6.50 12.38 1.11
N ALA A 129 6.75 12.21 -0.18
CA ALA A 129 7.52 11.08 -0.71
C ALA A 129 8.92 11.00 -0.08
N SER A 130 9.65 12.11 0.00
CA SER A 130 10.96 12.15 0.65
C SER A 130 10.90 11.71 2.11
N TYR A 131 9.91 12.18 2.86
CA TYR A 131 9.69 11.78 4.25
C TYR A 131 9.48 10.26 4.39
N TYR A 132 8.59 9.68 3.57
CA TYR A 132 8.28 8.26 3.64
C TYR A 132 9.41 7.36 3.15
N VAL A 133 10.20 7.80 2.15
CA VAL A 133 11.41 7.08 1.71
C VAL A 133 12.40 6.96 2.86
N ASP A 134 12.60 8.04 3.63
CA ASP A 134 13.51 8.01 4.77
C ASP A 134 13.00 7.10 5.88
N LEU A 135 11.69 7.09 6.16
CA LEU A 135 11.09 6.13 7.10
C LEU A 135 11.27 4.68 6.67
N LEU A 136 11.00 4.36 5.40
CA LEU A 136 11.18 3.01 4.87
C LEU A 136 12.64 2.55 5.00
N ARG A 137 13.60 3.40 4.62
CA ARG A 137 15.03 3.09 4.79
C ARG A 137 15.45 2.91 6.26
N GLN A 138 14.87 3.68 7.18
CA GLN A 138 15.14 3.51 8.61
C GLN A 138 14.60 2.16 9.11
N SER A 139 13.41 1.76 8.66
CA SER A 139 12.81 0.48 9.04
C SER A 139 13.66 -0.72 8.58
N GLU A 140 14.21 -0.69 7.37
CA GLU A 140 15.10 -1.73 6.85
C GLU A 140 16.38 -1.88 7.68
N LYS A 141 16.94 -0.76 8.16
CA LYS A 141 18.13 -0.77 9.03
C LYS A 141 17.84 -1.34 10.42
N GLN A 142 16.63 -1.16 10.94
CA GLN A 142 16.23 -1.64 12.26
C GLN A 142 15.80 -3.12 12.24
N GLY A 143 15.17 -3.60 11.16
CA GLY A 143 14.75 -4.99 11.00
C GLY A 143 15.88 -5.99 10.68
N ALA A 144 17.11 -5.52 10.45
CA ALA A 144 18.28 -6.35 10.18
C ALA A 144 19.10 -6.70 11.46
N GLN A 145 18.59 -6.36 12.65
CA GLN A 145 19.18 -6.67 13.97
C GLN A 145 18.46 -7.84 14.63
#